data_AF-A0A0D2F6W1-F1
#
_entry.id   AF-A0A0D2F6W1-F1
#
_cell.length_a   1.000
_cell.length_b   1.000
_cell.length_c   1.000
_cell.angle_alpha   90.00
_cell.angle_beta   90.00
_cell.angle_gamma   90.00
#
_symmetry.space_group_name_H-M   'P 1'
#
loop_
_entity.id
_entity.type
_entity.pdbx_description
1 polymer ?
#
loop_
_entity_poly.entity_id
_entity_poly.type
_entity_poly.pdbx_seq_one_letter_code
_entity_poly.pdbx_strand_id
1 'polypeptide(L)'
;MSTSTSMSTLRSSALPILTATMGSMGIVNGLYSLTSPSDAETAFGLPVPRSISDSPTKELPWWQAAQSYARGVRNLAGGLSIVGITALWRFSPLCVASPVARLVAQRCLGVIFLTGSIIGVGDGVVVSRFAEGGGTDQEARQVALKAGWGHLVMAVPILALGIVCFWA
;
A
#
# COMPACT_ATOMS: atom_id res chain seq x y z
N MET A 1 3.80 -27.52 28.39
CA MET A 1 4.24 -27.53 26.98
C MET A 1 3.07 -27.13 26.06
N SER A 2 2.50 -25.93 26.23
CA SER A 2 1.19 -25.57 25.64
C SER A 2 1.18 -24.23 24.91
N THR A 3 2.24 -23.43 25.05
CA THR A 3 2.37 -22.07 24.48
C THR A 3 2.92 -22.05 23.05
N SER A 4 3.73 -23.05 22.66
CA SER A 4 4.35 -23.13 21.34
C SER A 4 3.35 -23.45 20.22
N THR A 5 2.34 -24.28 20.48
CA THR A 5 1.33 -24.70 19.50
C THR A 5 0.40 -23.54 19.12
N SER A 6 0.05 -22.69 20.09
CA SER A 6 -0.82 -21.52 19.89
C SER A 6 -0.17 -20.44 19.00
N MET A 7 1.11 -20.12 19.23
CA MET A 7 1.82 -19.13 18.41
C MET A 7 2.05 -19.60 16.97
N SER A 8 2.36 -20.89 16.75
CA SER A 8 2.57 -21.41 15.39
C SER A 8 1.27 -21.42 14.57
N THR A 9 0.15 -21.72 15.22
CA THR A 9 -1.18 -21.74 14.58
C THR A 9 -1.67 -20.32 14.28
N LEU A 10 -1.46 -19.37 15.20
CA LEU A 10 -1.74 -17.96 14.99
C LEU A 10 -0.93 -17.42 13.80
N ARG A 11 0.36 -17.77 13.71
CA ARG A 11 1.25 -17.35 12.63
C ARG A 11 0.88 -17.96 11.27
N SER A 12 0.49 -19.25 11.23
CA SER A 12 0.09 -19.96 10.02
C SER A 12 -1.20 -19.41 9.37
N SER A 13 -2.07 -18.78 10.17
CA SER A 13 -3.35 -18.25 9.70
C SER A 13 -3.39 -16.73 9.61
N ALA A 14 -2.64 -16.01 10.45
CA ALA A 14 -2.63 -14.54 10.45
C ALA A 14 -1.86 -13.95 9.26
N LEU A 15 -0.69 -14.52 8.90
CA LEU A 15 0.12 -13.97 7.81
C LEU A 15 -0.63 -13.93 6.47
N PRO A 16 -1.29 -15.01 6.02
CA PRO A 16 -2.04 -14.98 4.77
C PRO A 16 -3.16 -13.95 4.79
N ILE A 17 -3.88 -13.82 5.91
CA ILE A 17 -4.94 -12.82 6.06
C ILE A 17 -4.35 -11.41 5.95
N LEU A 18 -3.28 -11.12 6.68
CA LEU A 18 -2.62 -9.81 6.65
C LEU A 18 -2.12 -9.47 5.24
N THR A 19 -1.45 -10.40 4.56
CA THR A 19 -0.99 -10.18 3.17
C THR A 19 -2.16 -9.94 2.21
N ALA A 20 -3.25 -10.71 2.32
CA ALA A 20 -4.45 -10.54 1.49
C ALA A 20 -5.15 -9.20 1.78
N THR A 21 -5.23 -8.78 3.04
CA THR A 21 -5.80 -7.47 3.43
C THR A 21 -4.96 -6.33 2.85
N MET A 22 -3.64 -6.38 2.99
CA MET A 22 -2.74 -5.38 2.43
C MET A 22 -2.82 -5.31 0.90
N GLY A 23 -2.85 -6.47 0.23
CA GLY A 23 -3.02 -6.53 -1.22
C GLY A 23 -4.37 -5.98 -1.68
N SER A 24 -5.46 -6.32 -0.97
CA SER A 24 -6.80 -5.79 -1.24
C SER A 24 -6.88 -4.28 -1.10
N MET A 25 -6.23 -3.70 -0.07
CA MET A 25 -6.13 -2.24 0.06
C MET A 25 -5.40 -1.61 -1.12
N GLY A 26 -4.34 -2.25 -1.64
CA GLY A 26 -3.66 -1.81 -2.86
C GLY A 26 -4.58 -1.79 -4.08
N ILE A 27 -5.40 -2.83 -4.25
CA ILE A 27 -6.41 -2.90 -5.32
C ILE A 27 -7.43 -1.77 -5.19
N VAL A 28 -8.03 -1.60 -4.01
CA VAL A 28 -9.05 -0.58 -3.76
C VAL A 28 -8.48 0.83 -3.99
N ASN A 29 -7.32 1.14 -3.41
CA ASN A 29 -6.67 2.44 -3.60
C ASN A 29 -6.25 2.66 -5.06
N GLY A 30 -5.82 1.60 -5.73
CA GLY A 30 -5.48 1.63 -7.15
C GLY A 30 -6.68 2.00 -8.02
N LEU A 31 -7.79 1.26 -7.86
CA LEU A 31 -9.05 1.54 -8.57
C LEU A 31 -9.58 2.94 -8.23
N TYR A 32 -9.55 3.33 -6.96
CA TYR A 32 -10.01 4.65 -6.53
C TYR A 32 -9.24 5.78 -7.20
N SER A 33 -7.92 5.64 -7.36
CA SER A 33 -7.09 6.61 -8.08
C SER A 33 -7.40 6.67 -9.58
N LEU A 34 -7.84 5.55 -10.17
CA LEU A 34 -8.23 5.48 -11.58
C LEU A 34 -9.63 6.06 -11.84
N THR A 35 -10.56 5.91 -10.89
CA THR A 35 -11.95 6.36 -11.07
C THR A 35 -12.21 7.76 -10.50
N SER A 36 -11.43 8.19 -9.52
CA SER A 36 -11.65 9.42 -8.75
C SER A 36 -10.32 10.12 -8.44
N PRO A 37 -9.55 10.54 -9.46
CA PRO A 37 -8.17 10.96 -9.29
C PRO A 37 -8.01 12.22 -8.41
N SER A 38 -8.94 13.18 -8.46
CA SER A 38 -8.93 14.37 -7.61
C SER A 38 -9.06 14.05 -6.13
N ASP A 39 -10.01 13.16 -5.81
CA ASP A 39 -10.32 12.77 -4.45
C ASP A 39 -9.20 11.87 -3.91
N ALA A 40 -8.62 11.02 -4.77
CA ALA A 40 -7.45 10.20 -4.45
C ALA A 40 -6.19 11.02 -4.16
N GLU A 41 -5.93 12.12 -4.88
CA GLU A 41 -4.82 13.02 -4.55
C GLU A 41 -5.00 13.66 -3.17
N THR A 42 -6.22 14.12 -2.87
CA THR A 42 -6.53 14.69 -1.56
C THR A 42 -6.35 13.66 -0.45
N ALA A 43 -6.86 12.43 -0.64
CA ALA A 43 -6.69 11.33 0.31
C ALA A 43 -5.22 10.90 0.48
N PHE A 44 -4.40 11.05 -0.56
CA PHE A 44 -2.97 10.78 -0.49
C PHE A 44 -2.18 11.84 0.29
N GLY A 45 -2.77 13.03 0.50
CA GLY A 45 -2.12 14.15 1.18
C GLY A 45 -1.68 15.28 0.25
N LEU A 46 -2.21 15.32 -0.97
CA LEU A 46 -1.96 16.38 -1.96
C LEU A 46 -3.30 17.07 -2.28
N PRO A 47 -3.79 17.97 -1.40
CA PRO A 47 -5.08 18.62 -1.56
C PRO A 47 -5.14 19.39 -2.87
N VAL A 48 -6.23 19.21 -3.60
CA VAL A 48 -6.47 19.87 -4.87
C VAL A 48 -7.08 21.25 -4.61
N PRO A 49 -6.69 22.31 -5.34
CA PRO A 49 -7.27 23.64 -5.20
C PRO A 49 -8.81 23.64 -5.26
N ARG A 50 -9.46 24.51 -4.48
CA ARG A 50 -10.93 24.61 -4.41
C ARG A 50 -11.59 24.83 -5.77
N SER A 51 -10.93 25.58 -6.65
CA SER A 51 -11.39 25.80 -8.04
C SER A 51 -11.60 24.51 -8.83
N ILE A 52 -10.90 23.43 -8.47
CA ILE A 52 -11.05 22.10 -9.06
C ILE A 52 -11.98 21.24 -8.20
N SER A 53 -11.82 21.25 -6.87
CA SER A 53 -12.62 20.43 -5.96
C SER A 53 -14.11 20.75 -5.99
N ASP A 54 -14.47 22.02 -6.20
CA ASP A 54 -15.85 22.50 -6.31
C ASP A 54 -16.39 22.43 -7.75
N SER A 55 -15.53 22.12 -8.73
CA SER A 55 -15.95 21.98 -10.13
C SER A 55 -16.78 20.71 -10.32
N PRO A 56 -17.88 20.74 -11.10
CA PRO A 56 -18.67 19.55 -11.43
C PRO A 56 -17.87 18.42 -12.06
N THR A 57 -16.79 18.75 -12.79
CA THR A 57 -15.96 17.77 -13.51
C THR A 57 -14.77 17.28 -12.69
N LYS A 58 -14.38 18.01 -11.63
CA LYS A 58 -13.18 17.73 -10.81
C LYS A 58 -11.90 17.42 -11.60
N GLU A 59 -11.74 18.06 -12.76
CA GLU A 59 -10.61 17.78 -13.66
C GLU A 59 -9.29 18.30 -13.10
N LEU A 60 -8.34 17.39 -12.93
CA LEU A 60 -6.97 17.73 -12.57
C LEU A 60 -6.19 18.25 -13.78
N PRO A 61 -5.18 19.12 -13.59
CA PRO A 61 -4.18 19.37 -14.60
C PRO A 61 -3.57 18.06 -15.12
N TRP A 62 -3.28 17.98 -16.42
CA TRP A 62 -2.86 16.74 -17.09
C TRP A 62 -1.68 16.03 -16.40
N TRP A 63 -0.71 16.80 -15.87
CA TRP A 63 0.47 16.24 -15.20
C TRP A 63 0.11 15.63 -13.84
N GLN A 64 -0.83 16.23 -13.11
CA GLN A 64 -1.29 15.74 -11.81
C GLN A 64 -2.21 14.53 -12.00
N ALA A 65 -3.07 14.56 -13.03
CA ALA A 65 -3.85 13.40 -13.45
C ALA A 65 -2.94 12.22 -13.82
N ALA A 66 -1.89 12.44 -14.61
CA ALA A 66 -0.92 11.42 -14.97
C ALA A 66 -0.21 10.80 -13.74
N GLN A 67 0.15 11.63 -12.76
CA GLN A 67 0.72 11.14 -11.49
C GLN A 67 -0.26 10.29 -10.69
N SER A 68 -1.52 10.74 -10.57
CA SER A 68 -2.58 10.00 -9.88
C SER A 68 -2.85 8.64 -10.56
N TYR A 69 -2.95 8.62 -11.90
CA TYR A 69 -3.14 7.38 -12.65
C TYR A 69 -1.94 6.44 -12.57
N ALA A 70 -0.71 6.95 -12.66
CA ALA A 70 0.49 6.13 -12.50
C ALA A 70 0.54 5.48 -11.10
N ARG A 71 0.21 6.24 -10.05
CA ARG A 71 0.07 5.74 -8.68
C ARG A 71 -1.04 4.70 -8.57
N GLY A 72 -2.17 4.94 -9.24
CA GLY A 72 -3.30 4.02 -9.34
C GLY A 72 -2.93 2.67 -9.95
N VAL A 73 -2.32 2.68 -11.13
CA VAL A 73 -1.83 1.47 -11.81
C VAL A 73 -0.81 0.73 -10.94
N ARG A 74 0.15 1.45 -10.36
CA ARG A 74 1.15 0.86 -9.45
C ARG A 74 0.49 0.14 -8.27
N ASN A 75 -0.44 0.79 -7.59
CA ASN A 75 -1.11 0.23 -6.41
C ASN A 75 -2.00 -0.95 -6.79
N LEU A 76 -2.72 -0.87 -7.91
CA LEU A 76 -3.55 -1.96 -8.42
C LEU A 76 -2.71 -3.19 -8.78
N ALA A 77 -1.65 -3.00 -9.58
CA ALA A 77 -0.77 -4.09 -9.99
C ALA A 77 -0.05 -4.73 -8.79
N GLY A 78 0.44 -3.91 -7.85
CA GLY A 78 1.03 -4.39 -6.60
C GLY A 78 0.03 -5.17 -5.76
N GLY A 79 -1.19 -4.65 -5.59
CA GLY A 79 -2.26 -5.30 -4.83
C GLY A 79 -2.69 -6.64 -5.42
N LEU A 80 -2.89 -6.69 -6.75
CA LEU A 80 -3.18 -7.93 -7.48
C LEU A 80 -2.05 -8.96 -7.36
N SER A 81 -0.80 -8.51 -7.44
CA SER A 81 0.37 -9.38 -7.28
C SER A 81 0.43 -9.98 -5.87
N ILE A 82 0.21 -9.17 -4.83
CA ILE A 82 0.17 -9.63 -3.45
C ILE A 82 -0.95 -10.66 -3.26
N VAL A 83 -2.18 -10.34 -3.66
CA VAL A 83 -3.34 -11.24 -3.53
C VAL A 83 -3.10 -12.54 -4.31
N GLY A 84 -2.59 -12.45 -5.54
CA GLY A 84 -2.31 -13.60 -6.39
C GLY A 84 -1.24 -14.52 -5.79
N ILE A 85 -0.14 -13.97 -5.27
CA ILE A 85 0.91 -14.76 -4.63
C ILE A 85 0.42 -15.32 -3.29
N THR A 86 -0.37 -14.58 -2.51
CA THR A 86 -1.01 -15.11 -1.30
C THR A 86 -1.96 -16.27 -1.62
N ALA A 87 -2.75 -16.17 -2.68
CA ALA A 87 -3.62 -17.25 -3.13
C ALA A 87 -2.80 -18.47 -3.61
N LEU A 88 -1.73 -18.25 -4.37
CA LEU A 88 -0.79 -19.30 -4.77
C LEU A 88 -0.19 -20.00 -3.54
N TRP A 89 0.30 -19.22 -2.58
CA TRP A 89 0.91 -19.71 -1.34
C TRP A 89 -0.04 -20.59 -0.53
N ARG A 90 -1.35 -20.25 -0.50
CA ARG A 90 -2.33 -20.92 0.37
C ARG A 90 -3.12 -22.03 -0.28
N PHE A 91 -3.50 -21.87 -1.54
CA PHE A 91 -4.50 -22.71 -2.18
C PHE A 91 -3.95 -23.52 -3.35
N SER A 92 -2.75 -23.20 -3.86
CA SER A 92 -2.18 -23.96 -4.97
C SER A 92 -1.80 -25.38 -4.55
N PRO A 93 -2.18 -26.41 -5.32
CA PRO A 93 -1.72 -27.78 -5.10
C PRO A 93 -0.19 -27.88 -5.02
N LEU A 94 0.53 -27.06 -5.80
CA LEU A 94 1.99 -27.01 -5.79
C LEU A 94 2.54 -26.59 -4.42
N CYS A 95 2.02 -25.52 -3.83
CA CYS A 95 2.45 -25.04 -2.51
C CYS A 95 1.91 -25.89 -1.36
N VAL A 96 0.82 -26.62 -1.57
CA VAL A 96 0.32 -27.61 -0.62
C VAL A 96 1.25 -28.82 -0.58
N ALA A 97 1.67 -29.33 -1.74
CA ALA A 97 2.51 -30.53 -1.86
C ALA A 97 4.02 -30.29 -1.64
N SER A 98 4.53 -29.09 -1.97
CA SER A 98 5.96 -28.77 -1.89
C SER A 98 6.26 -27.69 -0.84
N PRO A 99 6.97 -28.04 0.26
CA PRO A 99 7.42 -27.07 1.26
C PRO A 99 8.32 -25.98 0.67
N VAL A 100 9.14 -26.34 -0.32
CA VAL A 100 10.03 -25.39 -1.01
C VAL A 100 9.22 -24.37 -1.82
N ALA A 101 8.23 -24.82 -2.59
CA ALA A 101 7.38 -23.91 -3.36
C ALA A 101 6.60 -22.95 -2.44
N ARG A 102 6.10 -23.47 -1.31
CA ARG A 102 5.44 -22.66 -0.28
C ARG A 102 6.35 -21.57 0.27
N LEU A 103 7.59 -21.94 0.62
CA LEU A 103 8.59 -21.01 1.13
C LEU A 103 8.96 -19.95 0.09
N VAL A 104 9.11 -20.33 -1.18
CA VAL A 104 9.39 -19.38 -2.27
C VAL A 104 8.25 -18.37 -2.41
N ALA A 105 7.00 -18.81 -2.46
CA ALA A 105 5.85 -17.90 -2.55
C ALA A 105 5.78 -16.93 -1.35
N GLN A 106 6.04 -17.43 -0.13
CA GLN A 106 6.11 -16.60 1.07
C GLN A 106 7.26 -15.57 0.99
N ARG A 107 8.44 -15.97 0.51
CA ARG A 107 9.58 -15.06 0.33
C ARG A 107 9.34 -14.02 -0.75
N CYS A 108 8.64 -14.35 -1.83
CA CYS A 108 8.22 -13.37 -2.84
C CYS A 108 7.34 -12.29 -2.21
N LEU A 109 6.37 -12.67 -1.34
CA LEU A 109 5.60 -11.69 -0.55
C LEU A 109 6.53 -10.85 0.34
N GLY A 110 7.49 -11.50 0.99
CA GLY A 110 8.53 -10.82 1.78
C GLY A 110 9.24 -9.72 1.01
N VAL A 111 9.76 -10.01 -0.19
CA VAL A 111 10.43 -9.03 -1.06
C VAL A 111 9.49 -7.90 -1.45
N ILE A 112 8.25 -8.22 -1.83
CA ILE A 112 7.25 -7.21 -2.20
C ILE A 112 6.97 -6.25 -1.05
N PHE A 113 6.78 -6.74 0.17
CA PHE A 113 6.53 -5.88 1.33
C PHE A 113 7.78 -5.11 1.76
N LEU A 114 8.98 -5.72 1.72
CA LEU A 114 10.23 -5.01 2.03
C LEU A 114 10.44 -3.83 1.07
N THR A 115 10.31 -4.05 -0.24
CA THR A 115 10.43 -2.99 -1.24
C THR A 115 9.26 -2.00 -1.19
N GLY A 116 8.05 -2.48 -0.90
CA GLY A 116 6.87 -1.64 -0.67
C GLY A 116 6.99 -0.72 0.55
N SER A 117 7.78 -1.09 1.57
CA SER A 117 8.04 -0.18 2.71
C SER A 117 8.80 1.07 2.28
N ILE A 118 9.71 0.95 1.29
CA ILE A 118 10.44 2.08 0.70
C ILE A 118 9.46 3.04 0.03
N ILE A 119 8.44 2.49 -0.64
CA ILE A 119 7.36 3.30 -1.23
C ILE A 119 6.63 4.08 -0.15
N GLY A 120 6.19 3.44 0.95
CA GLY A 120 5.50 4.13 2.05
C GLY A 120 6.34 5.23 2.69
N VAL A 121 7.64 4.98 2.90
CA VAL A 121 8.56 6.01 3.41
C VAL A 121 8.73 7.15 2.40
N GLY A 122 8.93 6.83 1.12
CA GLY A 122 9.08 7.81 0.05
C GLY A 122 7.84 8.69 -0.10
N ASP A 123 6.65 8.10 -0.12
CA ASP A 123 5.37 8.79 -0.18
C ASP A 123 5.23 9.75 1.03
N GLY A 124 5.58 9.30 2.24
CA GLY A 124 5.59 10.13 3.45
C GLY A 124 6.53 11.33 3.37
N VAL A 125 7.75 11.14 2.86
CA VAL A 125 8.74 12.21 2.66
C VAL A 125 8.29 13.20 1.59
N VAL A 126 7.79 12.71 0.45
CA VAL A 126 7.33 13.56 -0.66
C VAL A 126 6.16 14.44 -0.23
N VAL A 127 5.17 13.87 0.44
CA VAL A 127 4.01 14.61 0.94
C VAL A 127 4.41 15.62 2.02
N SER A 128 5.35 15.28 2.90
CA SER A 128 5.86 16.23 3.91
C SER A 128 6.59 17.41 3.25
N ARG A 129 7.39 17.15 2.20
CA ARG A 129 8.05 18.21 1.42
C ARG A 129 7.04 19.09 0.67
N PHE A 130 5.96 18.52 0.16
CA PHE A 130 4.86 19.29 -0.42
C PHE A 130 4.24 20.24 0.62
N ALA A 131 4.05 19.77 1.86
CA ALA A 131 3.52 20.58 2.96
C ALA A 131 4.42 21.78 3.32
N GLU A 132 5.72 21.65 3.11
CA GLU A 132 6.73 22.69 3.35
C GLU A 132 6.99 23.59 2.13
N GLY A 133 6.39 23.26 0.97
CA GLY A 133 6.56 24.01 -0.27
C GLY A 133 5.95 25.42 -0.22
N GLY A 134 6.62 26.37 -0.88
CA GLY A 134 6.09 27.72 -1.08
C GLY A 134 4.82 27.68 -1.94
N GLY A 135 3.70 28.16 -1.39
CA GLY A 135 2.39 28.17 -2.07
C GLY A 135 1.34 27.24 -1.44
N THR A 136 1.72 26.41 -0.47
CA THR A 136 0.77 25.57 0.26
C THR A 136 0.11 26.38 1.38
N ASP A 137 -1.22 26.51 1.34
CA ASP A 137 -1.96 27.17 2.41
C ASP A 137 -1.93 26.35 3.73
N GLN A 138 -2.39 26.96 4.83
CA GLN A 138 -2.30 26.35 6.16
C GLN A 138 -3.15 25.08 6.28
N GLU A 139 -4.30 25.02 5.62
CA GLU A 139 -5.21 23.86 5.65
C GLU A 139 -4.57 22.70 4.87
N ALA A 140 -4.10 22.96 3.65
CA ALA A 140 -3.43 22.00 2.81
C ALA A 140 -2.14 21.46 3.45
N ARG A 141 -1.40 22.33 4.14
CA ARG A 141 -0.21 21.93 4.91
C ARG A 141 -0.55 20.96 6.03
N GLN A 142 -1.63 21.19 6.78
CA GLN A 142 -2.04 20.29 7.86
C GLN A 142 -2.46 18.92 7.32
N VAL A 143 -3.25 18.89 6.25
CA VAL A 143 -3.67 17.65 5.60
C VAL A 143 -2.46 16.87 5.09
N ALA A 144 -1.54 17.54 4.40
CA ALA A 144 -0.32 16.94 3.89
C ALA A 144 0.57 16.40 5.02
N LEU A 145 0.85 17.16 6.08
CA LEU A 145 1.67 16.66 7.20
C LEU A 145 1.03 15.44 7.87
N LYS A 146 -0.30 15.45 8.07
CA LYS A 146 -1.02 14.31 8.64
C LYS A 146 -0.92 13.07 7.75
N ALA A 147 -1.12 13.24 6.44
CA ALA A 147 -1.01 12.14 5.48
C ALA A 147 0.43 11.63 5.36
N GLY A 148 1.42 12.53 5.35
CA GLY A 148 2.84 12.20 5.34
C GLY A 148 3.23 11.30 6.52
N TRP A 149 2.79 11.67 7.73
CA TRP A 149 2.91 10.82 8.91
C TRP A 149 2.15 9.49 8.78
N GLY A 150 0.95 9.52 8.21
CA GLY A 150 0.17 8.31 7.92
C GLY A 150 0.95 7.30 7.07
N HIS A 151 1.59 7.76 5.99
CA HIS A 151 2.42 6.92 5.13
C HIS A 151 3.64 6.35 5.86
N LEU A 152 4.34 7.17 6.65
CA LEU A 152 5.48 6.72 7.46
C LEU A 152 5.08 5.66 8.49
N VAL A 153 3.95 5.88 9.18
CA VAL A 153 3.43 4.91 10.16
C VAL A 153 3.03 3.62 9.48
N MET A 154 2.36 3.68 8.33
CA MET A 154 1.96 2.48 7.56
C MET A 154 3.16 1.72 6.96
N ALA A 155 4.29 2.38 6.73
CA ALA A 155 5.52 1.70 6.30
C ALA A 155 6.04 0.71 7.35
N VAL A 156 5.77 0.92 8.64
CA VAL A 156 6.21 0.04 9.73
C VAL A 156 5.56 -1.35 9.67
N PRO A 157 4.22 -1.51 9.65
CA PRO A 157 3.60 -2.83 9.53
C PRO A 157 3.91 -3.48 8.18
N ILE A 158 4.07 -2.70 7.10
CA ILE A 158 4.54 -3.21 5.80
C ILE A 158 5.93 -3.84 5.93
N LEU A 159 6.88 -3.12 6.52
CA LEU A 159 8.24 -3.59 6.75
C LEU A 159 8.25 -4.84 7.64
N ALA A 160 7.49 -4.82 8.74
CA ALA A 160 7.38 -5.96 9.65
C ALA A 160 6.84 -7.20 8.92
N LEU A 161 5.79 -7.05 8.12
CA LEU A 161 5.24 -8.14 7.30
C LEU A 161 6.27 -8.64 6.28
N GLY A 162 7.05 -7.74 5.68
CA GLY A 162 8.15 -8.10 4.78
C GLY A 162 9.24 -8.93 5.46
N ILE A 163 9.70 -8.50 6.63
CA ILE A 163 10.70 -9.23 7.42
C ILE A 163 10.18 -10.62 7.80
N VAL A 164 8.94 -10.71 8.30
CA VAL A 164 8.35 -11.99 8.71
C VAL A 164 8.12 -12.90 7.50
N CYS A 165 7.61 -12.41 6.38
CA CYS A 165 7.41 -13.22 5.18
C CYS A 165 8.74 -13.68 4.55
N PHE A 166 9.81 -12.89 4.65
CA PHE A 166 11.09 -13.23 4.02
C PHE A 166 11.94 -14.18 4.86
N TRP A 167 12.03 -13.95 6.16
CA TRP A 167 12.96 -14.65 7.04
C TRP A 167 12.35 -15.70 7.94
N ALA A 168 11.05 -15.65 8.17
CA ALA A 168 10.40 -16.50 9.15
C ALA A 168 9.80 -17.75 8.50
#